data_AF-A0A382LGN0-F1
#
_entry.id   AF-A0A382LGN0-F1
#
_cell.length_a   1.000
_cell.length_b   1.000
_cell.length_c   1.000
_cell.angle_alpha   90.00
_cell.angle_beta   90.00
_cell.angle_gamma   90.00
#
_symmetry.space_group_name_H-M   'P 1'
#
loop_
_entity.id
_entity.type
_entity.pdbx_description
1 polymer ?
#
loop_
_entity_poly.entity_id
_entity_poly.type
_entity_poly.pdbx_seq_one_letter_code
_entity_poly.pdbx_strand_id
1 'polypeptide(L)'
;GATVHSESGSSSEEVSPVKVKNNTIDKDKYANPLPHVLMLTAIVVGVSTLGLALAISQKIFKSFGTLEEDEILNKLRPGSHD
;
A
#
# COMPACT_ATOMS: atom_id res chain seq x y z
N GLY A 1 53.22 15.66 68.07
CA GLY A 1 51.85 15.15 68.03
C GLY A 1 51.40 15.23 66.59
N ALA A 2 51.08 14.10 65.93
CA ALA A 2 49.76 13.45 66.00
C ALA A 2 48.72 14.36 65.29
N THR A 3 48.09 14.02 64.16
CA THR A 3 47.32 12.82 63.79
C THR A 3 46.84 13.07 62.33
N VAL A 4 47.28 12.32 61.31
CA VAL A 4 46.63 11.19 60.61
C VAL A 4 45.11 11.25 60.33
N HIS A 5 44.76 10.69 59.17
CA HIS A 5 43.45 10.17 58.70
C HIS A 5 42.65 10.99 57.68
N SER A 6 42.84 10.56 56.43
CA SER A 6 41.85 10.54 55.35
C SER A 6 40.52 9.99 55.84
N GLU A 7 39.44 10.71 55.56
CA GLU A 7 38.08 10.23 55.79
C GLU A 7 37.41 9.97 54.43
N SER A 8 37.41 8.68 54.09
CA SER A 8 36.35 7.91 53.42
C SER A 8 35.49 8.62 52.37
N GLY A 9 35.66 8.15 51.13
CA GLY A 9 34.60 8.21 50.12
C GLY A 9 33.32 7.59 50.66
N SER A 10 32.29 8.41 50.77
CA SER A 10 30.92 7.93 50.89
C SER A 10 30.49 7.50 49.51
N SER A 11 30.63 6.20 49.23
CA SER A 11 29.90 5.54 48.16
C SER A 11 28.42 5.68 48.47
N SER A 12 27.83 6.77 48.01
CA SER A 12 26.39 6.85 47.84
C SER A 12 26.07 5.81 46.77
N GLU A 13 25.74 4.60 47.21
CA GLU A 13 24.96 3.67 46.40
C GLU A 13 23.60 4.32 46.17
N GLU A 14 23.57 5.25 45.23
CA GLU A 14 22.35 5.65 44.57
C GLU A 14 21.86 4.38 43.88
N VAL A 15 20.90 3.71 44.50
CA VAL A 15 20.08 2.69 43.85
C VAL A 15 19.38 3.37 42.69
N SER A 16 20.09 3.42 41.56
CA SER A 16 19.56 3.92 40.30
C SER A 16 18.24 3.17 40.07
N PRO A 17 17.10 3.87 39.94
CA PRO A 17 15.86 3.20 39.63
C PRO A 17 16.11 2.39 38.37
N VAL A 18 15.80 1.08 38.42
CA VAL A 18 15.88 0.21 37.25
C VAL A 18 15.12 0.93 36.14
N LYS A 19 15.87 1.47 35.17
CA LYS A 19 15.29 2.09 33.99
C LYS A 19 14.66 0.95 33.23
N VAL A 20 13.37 0.73 33.49
CA VAL A 20 12.51 -0.10 32.68
C VAL A 20 12.79 0.38 31.25
N LYS A 21 13.38 -0.50 30.44
CA LYS A 21 13.57 -0.23 29.02
C LYS A 21 12.18 -0.25 28.42
N ASN A 22 11.51 0.90 28.46
CA ASN A 22 10.32 1.14 27.67
C ASN A 22 10.77 0.83 26.24
N ASN A 23 10.18 -0.18 25.62
CA ASN A 23 10.53 -0.62 24.27
C ASN A 23 10.17 0.52 23.30
N THR A 24 11.09 1.47 23.12
CA THR A 24 10.91 2.64 22.27
C THR A 24 10.86 2.15 20.84
N ILE A 25 9.65 2.08 20.28
CA ILE A 25 9.44 1.76 18.88
C ILE A 25 9.99 2.91 18.04
N ASP A 26 11.08 2.67 17.31
CA ASP A 26 11.62 3.63 16.35
C ASP A 26 10.64 3.81 15.19
N LYS A 27 9.94 4.96 15.16
CA LYS A 27 8.94 5.28 14.14
C LYS A 27 9.54 5.32 12.72
N ASP A 28 10.81 5.68 12.60
CA ASP A 28 11.52 5.79 11.32
C ASP A 28 11.84 4.43 10.67
N LYS A 29 11.63 3.31 11.39
CA LYS A 29 11.80 1.95 10.85
C LYS A 29 10.56 1.41 10.14
N TYR A 30 9.43 2.12 10.18
CA TYR A 30 8.19 1.70 9.54
C TYR A 30 7.92 2.53 8.28
N ALA A 31 7.65 1.85 7.17
CA ALA A 31 7.22 2.51 5.94
C ALA A 31 5.82 3.11 6.11
N ASN A 32 5.57 4.27 5.52
CA ASN A 32 4.23 4.88 5.51
C ASN A 32 3.27 3.97 4.71
N PRO A 33 2.22 3.40 5.33
CA PRO A 33 1.32 2.48 4.65
C PRO A 33 0.40 3.19 3.65
N LEU A 34 0.20 4.51 3.76
CA LEU A 34 -0.71 5.27 2.90
C LEU A 34 -0.27 5.23 1.41
N PRO A 35 0.96 5.64 1.04
CA PRO A 35 1.40 5.56 -0.36
C PRO A 35 1.45 4.14 -0.90
N HIS A 36 1.82 3.14 -0.08
CA HIS A 36 2.01 1.77 -0.55
C HIS A 36 0.69 1.13 -1.00
N VAL A 37 -0.37 1.33 -0.23
CA VAL A 37 -1.71 0.85 -0.61
C VAL A 37 -2.24 1.64 -1.80
N LEU A 38 -2.09 2.95 -1.81
CA LEU A 38 -2.54 3.78 -2.93
C LEU A 38 -1.85 3.38 -4.25
N MET A 39 -0.55 3.09 -4.21
CA MET A 39 0.20 2.60 -5.37
C MET A 39 -0.34 1.25 -5.87
N LEU A 40 -0.57 0.30 -4.97
CA LEU A 40 -1.15 -1.00 -5.33
C LEU A 40 -2.57 -0.85 -5.93
N THR A 41 -3.39 0.05 -5.37
CA THR A 41 -4.75 0.30 -5.90
C THR A 41 -4.73 0.90 -7.31
N ALA A 42 -3.82 1.83 -7.59
CA ALA A 42 -3.70 2.41 -8.93
C ALA A 42 -3.36 1.35 -9.98
N ILE A 43 -2.43 0.45 -9.65
CA ILE A 43 -2.01 -0.63 -10.55
C ILE A 43 -3.16 -1.63 -10.76
N VAL A 44 -3.79 -2.11 -9.70
CA VAL A 44 -4.84 -3.14 -9.82
C VAL A 44 -6.06 -2.62 -10.56
N VAL A 45 -6.44 -1.36 -10.34
CA VAL A 45 -7.55 -0.73 -11.06
C VAL A 45 -7.21 -0.61 -12.55
N GLY A 46 -5.99 -0.18 -12.90
CA GLY A 46 -5.55 -0.08 -14.29
C GLY A 46 -5.59 -1.40 -15.06
N VAL A 47 -5.09 -2.50 -14.47
CA VAL A 47 -5.15 -3.81 -15.12
C VAL A 47 -6.58 -4.39 -15.17
N SER A 48 -7.41 -4.07 -14.17
CA SER A 48 -8.80 -4.53 -14.12
C SER A 48 -9.66 -3.87 -15.19
N THR A 49 -9.53 -2.55 -15.37
CA THR A 49 -10.28 -1.81 -16.39
C THR A 49 -9.85 -2.21 -17.79
N LEU A 50 -8.54 -2.37 -18.02
CA LEU A 50 -8.03 -2.85 -19.31
C LEU A 50 -8.52 -4.27 -19.62
N GLY A 51 -8.43 -5.19 -18.66
CA GLY A 51 -8.91 -6.56 -18.84
C GLY A 51 -10.40 -6.63 -19.17
N LEU A 52 -11.22 -5.84 -18.48
CA LEU A 52 -12.65 -5.73 -18.76
C LEU A 52 -12.92 -5.14 -20.15
N ALA A 53 -12.25 -4.05 -20.51
CA ALA A 53 -12.41 -3.43 -21.83
C ALA A 53 -12.09 -4.42 -22.96
N LEU A 54 -10.97 -5.14 -22.85
CA LEU A 54 -10.58 -6.17 -23.81
C LEU A 54 -11.57 -7.33 -23.87
N ALA A 55 -12.11 -7.77 -22.73
CA ALA A 55 -13.12 -8.82 -22.70
C ALA A 55 -14.40 -8.40 -23.42
N ILE A 56 -14.84 -7.15 -23.22
CA ILE A 56 -15.99 -6.57 -23.92
C ILE A 56 -15.70 -6.46 -25.42
N SER A 57 -14.56 -5.91 -25.82
CA SER A 57 -14.17 -5.80 -27.23
C SER A 57 -14.13 -7.16 -27.92
N GLN A 58 -13.51 -8.17 -27.30
CA GLN A 58 -13.51 -9.53 -27.84
C GLN A 58 -14.91 -10.12 -27.96
N LYS A 59 -15.80 -9.85 -27.00
CA LYS A 59 -17.19 -10.33 -27.05
C LYS A 59 -17.95 -9.68 -28.20
N ILE A 60 -17.81 -8.36 -28.39
CA ILE A 60 -18.42 -7.63 -29.51
C ILE A 60 -17.92 -8.22 -30.84
N PHE A 61 -16.61 -8.38 -30.99
CA PHE A 61 -16.05 -8.94 -32.22
C PHE A 61 -16.52 -10.38 -32.48
N LYS A 62 -16.65 -11.23 -31.44
CA LYS A 62 -17.19 -12.59 -31.60
C LYS A 62 -18.66 -12.61 -32.00
N SER A 63 -19.47 -11.66 -31.53
CA SER A 63 -20.90 -11.58 -31.85
C SER A 63 -21.19 -10.96 -33.21
N PHE A 64 -20.45 -9.91 -33.58
CA PHE A 64 -20.73 -9.12 -34.78
C PHE A 64 -19.70 -9.31 -35.90
N GLY A 65 -18.55 -9.93 -35.64
CA GLY A 65 -17.47 -10.12 -36.61
C GLY A 65 -16.72 -8.85 -37.00
N THR A 66 -17.06 -7.72 -36.37
CA THR A 66 -16.56 -6.38 -36.67
C THR A 66 -16.57 -5.55 -35.39
N LEU A 67 -15.69 -4.55 -35.33
CA LEU A 67 -15.69 -3.53 -34.28
C LEU A 67 -16.17 -2.16 -34.81
N GLU A 68 -16.52 -2.08 -36.10
CA GLU A 68 -17.04 -0.86 -36.71
C GLU A 68 -18.48 -0.60 -36.23
N GLU A 69 -18.71 0.59 -35.68
CA GLU A 69 -19.97 0.96 -35.03
C GLU A 69 -21.16 0.91 -36.01
N ASP A 70 -21.00 1.48 -37.20
CA ASP A 70 -22.05 1.53 -38.22
C ASP A 70 -22.51 0.11 -38.63
N GLU A 71 -21.58 -0.83 -38.75
CA GLU A 71 -21.87 -2.22 -39.09
C GLU A 71 -22.60 -2.94 -37.95
N ILE A 72 -22.20 -2.69 -36.70
CA ILE A 72 -22.86 -3.23 -35.51
C ILE A 72 -24.30 -2.71 -35.41
N LEU A 73 -24.52 -1.40 -35.61
CA LEU A 73 -25.83 -0.77 -35.58
C LEU A 73 -26.76 -1.33 -36.68
N ASN A 74 -26.23 -1.54 -37.89
CA ASN A 74 -26.97 -2.17 -38.98
C ASN A 74 -27.42 -3.60 -38.66
N LYS A 75 -26.56 -4.39 -37.99
CA LYS A 75 -26.89 -5.76 -37.55
C LYS A 75 -27.88 -5.81 -36.39
N LEU A 76 -27.92 -4.77 -35.56
CA LEU A 76 -28.84 -4.66 -34.42
C LEU A 76 -30.23 -4.15 -34.81
N ARG A 77 -30.39 -3.47 -35.96
CA ARG A 77 -31.67 -2.88 -36.35
C ARG A 77 -32.63 -3.96 -36.89
N PRO A 78 -33.76 -4.25 -36.20
CA PRO A 78 -34.76 -5.17 -36.72
C PRO A 78 -35.59 -4.44 -37.79
N GLY A 79 -35.31 -4.69 -39.08
CA GLY A 79 -36.19 -4.25 -40.18
C GLY A 79 -35.54 -3.48 -41.34
N SER A 80 -34.33 -3.85 -41.80
CA SER A 80 -33.71 -3.28 -43.02
C SER A 80 -33.40 -4.31 -44.11
N HIS A 81 -33.86 -5.55 -43.97
CA HIS A 81 -33.84 -6.52 -45.06
C HIS A 81 -35.17 -6.39 -45.80
N ASP A 82 -35.15 -5.71 -46.94
CA ASP A 82 -36.01 -6.05 -48.09
C ASP A 82 -35.42 -7.30 -48.73
#